data_AF-A0A955NWT7-F1
#
_entry.id   AF-A0A955NWT7-F1
#
_cell.length_a   1.000
_cell.length_b   1.000
_cell.length_c   1.000
_cell.angle_alpha   90.00
_cell.angle_beta   90.00
_cell.angle_gamma   90.00
#
_symmetry.space_group_name_H-M   'P 1'
#
loop_
_entity.id
_entity.type
_entity.pdbx_description
1 polymer ?
#
loop_
_entity_poly.entity_id
_entity_poly.type
_entity_poly.pdbx_seq_one_letter_code
_entity_poly.pdbx_strand_id
1 'polypeptide(L)'
;MRTCMTLLLLACPLSSGSAQAGDYLNLVRRCADTLLEIGRDHYGEVHSPLFMCVIDAETLNASREMPLHDGLVRTEGRLHRRNLGGCDLWEDQELLKTLYLLTEKTGDEKYKKAADNATAYFLKNCIKPSTGLLTWGSHIYWDAYTDSPAGDGDGEGPHEVLIREPEWERMWEVDPQRVREQIERMWEWHICDKETGQHNRHDDKRPGCDFAFSGAEFIYAFAFLSQRTSEPHWEERAKLVMNYHWNARNKETNLAPDAPALHDRYDGNHAFTTIPGPHASLLLRAYELTKDRDYLEVALGHLRAYDQYGWDEEAQNYWGMLELNGTPVPEYGDPNTRMRSVHVYDDFQPVGYVDVWRTVLYSYEMPLIAAQSYAYAAQLSDDPQLKKAVERWSIVIEKALPPKTGRRWKMNLEEALPQIRETGGTYAENYGRAISFFLEAALVLDRNELRVKAEGIAREAIDHLHREDSGLFLGHAAKGTYEATDGVGCLLYALLQLDSYPEIGPPNF
;
A
#
# COMPACT_ATOMS: atom_id res chain seq x y z
N MET A 1 -59.29 -54.61 17.29
CA MET A 1 -57.90 -54.95 16.93
C MET A 1 -57.19 -53.66 16.59
N ARG A 2 -56.25 -53.24 17.46
CA ARG A 2 -55.50 -51.98 17.35
C ARG A 2 -54.26 -52.20 16.50
N THR A 3 -54.10 -51.40 15.46
CA THR A 3 -52.89 -51.37 14.62
C THR A 3 -51.94 -50.32 15.20
N CYS A 4 -50.80 -50.77 15.74
CA CYS A 4 -49.69 -49.90 16.14
C CYS A 4 -49.06 -49.27 14.90
N MET A 5 -48.94 -47.94 14.90
CA MET A 5 -48.17 -47.20 13.90
C MET A 5 -46.89 -46.70 14.58
N THR A 6 -45.77 -47.31 14.22
CA THR A 6 -44.43 -46.99 14.70
C THR A 6 -43.97 -45.68 14.07
N LEU A 7 -43.78 -44.62 14.86
CA LEU A 7 -43.09 -43.40 14.41
C LEU A 7 -41.59 -43.70 14.32
N LEU A 8 -41.02 -43.63 13.11
CA LEU A 8 -39.58 -43.48 12.91
C LEU A 8 -39.17 -42.05 13.26
N LEU A 9 -38.35 -41.90 14.31
CA LEU A 9 -37.57 -40.70 14.57
C LEU A 9 -36.41 -40.64 13.56
N LEU A 10 -36.52 -39.75 12.57
CA LEU A 10 -35.37 -39.34 11.76
C LEU A 10 -34.48 -38.44 12.62
N ALA A 11 -33.30 -38.94 12.97
CA ALA A 11 -32.22 -38.14 13.50
C ALA A 11 -31.75 -37.16 12.42
N CYS A 12 -31.93 -35.85 12.64
CA CYS A 12 -31.24 -34.83 11.87
C CYS A 12 -29.74 -34.93 12.17
N PRO A 13 -28.86 -35.01 11.18
CA PRO A 13 -27.45 -34.79 11.41
C PRO A 13 -27.28 -33.34 11.86
N LEU A 14 -26.62 -33.14 13.01
CA LEU A 14 -26.05 -31.87 13.41
C LEU A 14 -25.13 -31.39 12.28
N SER A 15 -25.57 -30.40 11.52
CA SER A 15 -24.68 -29.68 10.62
C SER A 15 -23.66 -28.94 11.50
N SER A 16 -22.40 -29.36 11.46
CA SER A 16 -21.29 -28.50 11.81
C SER A 16 -21.44 -27.21 11.00
N GLY A 17 -21.55 -26.08 11.70
CA GLY A 17 -21.84 -24.78 11.10
C GLY A 17 -20.89 -24.47 9.96
N SER A 18 -21.46 -24.22 8.78
CA SER A 18 -20.78 -23.42 7.78
C SER A 18 -20.67 -22.00 8.33
N ALA A 19 -19.47 -21.44 8.38
CA ALA A 19 -19.31 -20.01 8.61
C ALA A 19 -20.17 -19.27 7.56
N GLN A 20 -21.20 -18.60 8.06
CA GLN A 20 -22.20 -17.86 7.29
C GLN A 20 -21.51 -16.66 6.60
N ALA A 21 -22.07 -16.17 5.48
CA ALA A 21 -21.57 -15.01 4.73
C ALA A 21 -21.01 -13.93 5.67
N GLY A 22 -19.74 -13.58 5.45
CA GLY A 22 -18.81 -13.09 6.47
C GLY A 22 -19.26 -11.81 7.17
N ASP A 23 -19.12 -11.81 8.49
CA ASP A 23 -19.39 -10.67 9.37
C ASP A 23 -18.30 -9.59 9.28
N TYR A 24 -17.89 -9.23 8.06
CA TYR A 24 -16.74 -8.38 7.77
C TYR A 24 -16.89 -6.99 8.37
N LEU A 25 -18.07 -6.37 8.20
CA LEU A 25 -18.37 -5.06 8.79
C LEU A 25 -18.19 -5.07 10.31
N ASN A 26 -18.68 -6.09 11.03
CA ASN A 26 -18.54 -6.12 12.48
C ASN A 26 -17.10 -6.44 12.92
N LEU A 27 -16.34 -7.24 12.15
CA LEU A 27 -14.91 -7.49 12.41
C LEU A 27 -14.12 -6.18 12.30
N VAL A 28 -14.29 -5.45 11.20
CA VAL A 28 -13.62 -4.15 10.99
C VAL A 28 -14.07 -3.15 12.05
N ARG A 29 -15.37 -3.11 12.37
CA ARG A 29 -15.92 -2.26 13.43
C ARG A 29 -15.28 -2.53 14.78
N ARG A 30 -15.11 -3.79 15.18
CA ARG A 30 -14.45 -4.16 16.45
C ARG A 30 -13.01 -3.65 16.48
N CYS A 31 -12.25 -3.87 15.41
CA CYS A 31 -10.88 -3.37 15.34
C CYS A 31 -10.84 -1.84 15.44
N ALA A 32 -11.69 -1.13 14.69
CA ALA A 32 -11.75 0.33 14.72
C ALA A 32 -12.17 0.86 16.10
N ASP A 33 -13.16 0.23 16.75
CA ASP A 33 -13.60 0.60 18.09
C ASP A 33 -12.47 0.45 19.11
N THR A 34 -11.72 -0.66 19.06
CA THR A 34 -10.53 -0.85 19.87
C THR A 34 -9.49 0.24 19.62
N LEU A 35 -9.15 0.54 18.36
CA LEU A 35 -8.19 1.60 18.03
C LEU A 35 -8.65 2.99 18.52
N LEU A 36 -9.94 3.30 18.43
CA LEU A 36 -10.51 4.56 18.91
C LEU A 36 -10.49 4.68 20.45
N GLU A 37 -10.67 3.57 21.16
CA GLU A 37 -10.72 3.54 22.63
C GLU A 37 -9.33 3.57 23.26
N ILE A 38 -8.41 2.77 22.74
CA ILE A 38 -7.11 2.51 23.39
C ILE A 38 -5.89 2.65 22.47
N GLY A 39 -6.09 2.63 21.14
CA GLY A 39 -5.01 2.68 20.16
C GLY A 39 -4.51 4.09 19.83
N ARG A 40 -4.88 5.09 20.64
CA ARG A 40 -4.47 6.48 20.47
C ARG A 40 -3.29 6.85 21.36
N ASP A 41 -2.63 7.92 20.99
CA ASP A 41 -1.59 8.53 21.80
C ASP A 41 -2.11 9.03 23.16
N HIS A 42 -1.53 8.46 24.22
CA HIS A 42 -1.71 8.87 25.61
C HIS A 42 -0.40 8.75 26.41
N TYR A 43 0.74 8.87 25.73
CA TYR A 43 2.05 8.47 26.27
C TYR A 43 2.93 9.63 26.73
N GLY A 44 2.84 10.77 26.05
CA GLY A 44 3.62 11.97 26.33
C GLY A 44 2.96 12.91 27.33
N GLU A 45 3.41 14.16 27.35
CA GLU A 45 2.73 15.23 28.07
C GLU A 45 1.42 15.63 27.37
N VAL A 46 1.40 15.51 26.04
CA VAL A 46 0.21 15.72 25.23
C VAL A 46 -0.43 14.38 24.89
N HIS A 47 -1.73 14.25 25.21
CA HIS A 47 -2.51 13.11 24.76
C HIS A 47 -3.26 13.51 23.49
N SER A 48 -2.67 13.21 22.35
CA SER A 48 -3.18 13.64 21.04
C SER A 48 -4.24 12.67 20.48
N PRO A 49 -5.04 13.08 19.46
CA PRO A 49 -6.00 12.17 18.82
C PRO A 49 -5.35 11.20 17.82
N LEU A 50 -4.02 11.21 17.70
CA LEU A 50 -3.27 10.41 16.74
C LEU A 50 -3.34 8.91 17.06
N PHE A 51 -3.24 8.08 16.03
CA PHE A 51 -3.20 6.63 16.17
C PHE A 51 -1.75 6.15 16.32
N MET A 52 -1.53 5.18 17.20
CA MET A 52 -0.22 4.57 17.38
C MET A 52 0.07 3.62 16.24
N CYS A 53 1.25 3.75 15.60
CA CYS A 53 1.62 2.89 14.47
C CYS A 53 1.81 1.43 14.87
N VAL A 54 2.21 1.15 16.11
CA VAL A 54 2.46 -0.21 16.62
C VAL A 54 1.78 -0.40 17.96
N ILE A 55 0.92 -1.41 18.07
CA ILE A 55 0.20 -1.76 19.31
C ILE A 55 0.39 -3.26 19.56
N ASP A 56 0.84 -3.62 20.76
CA ASP A 56 0.88 -5.00 21.21
C ASP A 56 -0.55 -5.51 21.45
N ALA A 57 -0.95 -6.59 20.76
CA ALA A 57 -2.34 -7.04 20.75
C ALA A 57 -2.76 -7.79 22.04
N GLU A 58 -1.83 -8.12 22.93
CA GLU A 58 -2.10 -8.76 24.22
C GLU A 58 -2.23 -7.71 25.33
N THR A 59 -1.27 -6.78 25.40
CA THR A 59 -1.20 -5.74 26.44
C THR A 59 -1.95 -4.49 26.06
N LEU A 60 -2.34 -4.34 24.79
CA LEU A 60 -3.10 -3.21 24.26
C LEU A 60 -2.35 -1.88 24.45
N ASN A 61 -1.03 -1.92 24.28
CA ASN A 61 -0.12 -0.82 24.57
C ASN A 61 0.92 -0.65 23.44
N ALA A 62 1.23 0.60 23.10
CA ALA A 62 2.21 1.00 22.09
C ALA A 62 3.62 1.24 22.70
N SER A 63 4.14 0.26 23.44
CA SER A 63 5.47 0.32 24.08
C SER A 63 6.60 0.65 23.10
N ARG A 64 7.57 1.45 23.54
CA ARG A 64 8.87 1.61 22.86
C ARG A 64 9.81 0.42 23.02
N GLU A 65 9.50 -0.46 23.96
CA GLU A 65 10.24 -1.67 24.23
C GLU A 65 9.43 -2.84 23.70
N MET A 66 9.61 -3.13 22.41
CA MET A 66 9.00 -4.30 21.74
C MET A 66 10.08 -5.17 21.10
N PRO A 67 9.81 -6.48 20.92
CA PRO A 67 10.74 -7.34 20.21
C PRO A 67 10.97 -6.85 18.77
N LEU A 68 12.19 -7.11 18.30
CA LEU A 68 12.62 -6.71 16.97
C LEU A 68 11.85 -7.45 15.86
N HIS A 69 11.55 -8.74 16.09
CA HIS A 69 10.99 -9.66 15.11
C HIS A 69 11.70 -9.56 13.75
N ASP A 70 10.93 -9.48 12.68
CA ASP A 70 11.35 -9.27 11.30
C ASP A 70 11.78 -7.83 10.99
N GLY A 71 11.77 -6.93 11.97
CA GLY A 71 11.91 -5.49 11.76
C GLY A 71 13.08 -5.11 10.86
N LEU A 72 14.28 -5.69 11.05
CA LEU A 72 15.43 -5.42 10.18
C LEU A 72 15.22 -5.85 8.73
N VAL A 73 14.48 -6.93 8.49
CA VAL A 73 14.17 -7.42 7.14
C VAL A 73 13.06 -6.57 6.54
N ARG A 74 11.91 -6.45 7.23
CA ARG A 74 10.72 -5.72 6.76
C ARG A 74 11.03 -4.26 6.43
N THR A 75 11.90 -3.62 7.21
CA THR A 75 12.30 -2.20 7.05
C THR A 75 13.63 -1.98 6.36
N GLU A 76 14.15 -2.97 5.62
CA GLU A 76 15.39 -2.82 4.83
C GLU A 76 16.59 -2.31 5.65
N GLY A 77 16.70 -2.75 6.90
CA GLY A 77 17.74 -2.34 7.85
C GLY A 77 17.53 -0.99 8.52
N ARG A 78 16.39 -0.32 8.31
CA ARG A 78 16.06 1.00 8.87
C ARG A 78 14.93 0.92 9.90
N LEU A 79 15.28 0.53 11.12
CA LEU A 79 14.30 0.22 12.16
C LEU A 79 13.35 1.36 12.54
N HIS A 80 13.76 2.62 12.35
CA HIS A 80 12.88 3.77 12.59
C HIS A 80 11.61 3.72 11.73
N ARG A 81 11.64 3.07 10.55
CA ARG A 81 10.47 2.88 9.67
C ARG A 81 9.32 2.10 10.28
N ARG A 82 9.55 1.41 11.41
CA ARG A 82 8.46 0.79 12.17
C ARG A 82 7.62 1.80 12.94
N ASN A 83 8.12 3.02 13.15
CA ASN A 83 7.48 4.06 13.93
C ASN A 83 7.12 3.60 15.36
N LEU A 84 8.04 2.88 16.02
CA LEU A 84 7.79 2.30 17.33
C LEU A 84 7.57 3.38 18.39
N GLY A 85 6.44 3.34 19.08
CA GLY A 85 6.02 4.37 20.03
C GLY A 85 5.67 5.71 19.36
N GLY A 86 5.46 5.73 18.04
CA GLY A 86 5.13 6.91 17.27
C GLY A 86 3.80 6.82 16.54
N CYS A 87 3.45 7.94 15.92
CA CYS A 87 2.30 8.15 15.06
C CYS A 87 2.79 8.68 13.71
N ASP A 88 2.21 8.22 12.62
CA ASP A 88 2.59 8.62 11.28
C ASP A 88 1.36 8.63 10.37
N LEU A 89 0.87 9.83 10.07
CA LEU A 89 -0.31 10.00 9.23
C LEU A 89 -0.08 9.42 7.81
N TRP A 90 1.18 9.30 7.34
CA TRP A 90 1.47 8.68 6.05
C TRP A 90 1.17 7.17 6.06
N GLU A 91 1.48 6.49 7.16
CA GLU A 91 1.20 5.05 7.32
C GLU A 91 -0.25 4.77 7.72
N ASP A 92 -0.99 5.79 8.16
CA ASP A 92 -2.40 5.69 8.55
C ASP A 92 -3.39 5.93 7.39
N GLN A 93 -2.95 6.23 6.16
CA GLN A 93 -3.85 6.64 5.07
C GLN A 93 -5.01 5.66 4.85
N GLU A 94 -4.73 4.35 4.76
CA GLU A 94 -5.76 3.32 4.57
C GLU A 94 -6.63 3.10 5.82
N LEU A 95 -6.10 3.37 7.02
CA LEU A 95 -6.92 3.42 8.24
C LEU A 95 -7.91 4.60 8.17
N LEU A 96 -7.47 5.78 7.72
CA LEU A 96 -8.37 6.92 7.53
C LEU A 96 -9.48 6.59 6.53
N LYS A 97 -9.14 6.00 5.37
CA LYS A 97 -10.12 5.51 4.37
C LYS A 97 -11.13 4.55 5.00
N THR A 98 -10.65 3.62 5.83
CA THR A 98 -11.49 2.67 6.57
C THR A 98 -12.47 3.38 7.51
N LEU A 99 -11.99 4.35 8.30
CA LEU A 99 -12.83 5.08 9.24
C LEU A 99 -13.91 5.92 8.53
N TYR A 100 -13.59 6.57 7.42
CA TYR A 100 -14.57 7.27 6.60
C TYR A 100 -15.64 6.32 6.06
N LEU A 101 -15.23 5.19 5.48
CA LEU A 101 -16.15 4.19 4.94
C LEU A 101 -17.02 3.54 6.02
N LEU A 102 -16.51 3.35 7.24
CA LEU A 102 -17.32 2.92 8.38
C LEU A 102 -18.43 3.91 8.72
N THR A 103 -18.15 5.21 8.75
CA THR A 103 -19.19 6.22 8.96
C THR A 103 -20.23 6.18 7.84
N GLU A 104 -19.81 6.10 6.58
CA GLU A 104 -20.72 6.01 5.43
C GLU A 104 -21.65 4.79 5.53
N LYS A 105 -21.13 3.63 5.95
CA LYS A 105 -21.89 2.38 6.04
C LYS A 105 -22.77 2.27 7.27
N THR A 106 -22.37 2.85 8.40
CA THR A 106 -23.05 2.66 9.69
C THR A 106 -23.89 3.86 10.11
N GLY A 107 -23.62 5.04 9.56
CA GLY A 107 -24.14 6.33 10.04
C GLY A 107 -23.56 6.78 11.38
N ASP A 108 -22.58 6.06 11.94
CA ASP A 108 -21.92 6.44 13.19
C ASP A 108 -20.77 7.43 12.91
N GLU A 109 -21.01 8.68 13.25
CA GLU A 109 -20.08 9.80 13.05
C GLU A 109 -18.78 9.70 13.86
N LYS A 110 -18.67 8.78 14.82
CA LYS A 110 -17.46 8.68 15.66
C LYS A 110 -16.21 8.34 14.85
N TYR A 111 -16.32 7.54 13.78
CA TYR A 111 -15.17 7.14 12.96
C TYR A 111 -14.65 8.31 12.12
N LYS A 112 -15.54 9.01 11.38
CA LYS A 112 -15.20 10.24 10.67
C LYS A 112 -14.56 11.27 11.60
N LYS A 113 -15.17 11.52 12.77
CA LYS A 113 -14.62 12.47 13.75
C LYS A 113 -13.23 12.06 14.25
N ALA A 114 -12.99 10.77 14.42
CA ALA A 114 -11.67 10.27 14.81
C ALA A 114 -10.61 10.57 13.72
N ALA A 115 -10.92 10.26 12.46
CA ALA A 115 -10.05 10.54 11.33
C ALA A 115 -9.79 12.05 11.15
N ASP A 116 -10.85 12.87 11.21
CA ASP A 116 -10.74 14.33 11.09
C ASP A 116 -9.90 14.93 12.24
N ASN A 117 -10.08 14.46 13.48
CA ASN A 117 -9.34 14.97 14.63
C ASN A 117 -7.85 14.61 14.55
N ALA A 118 -7.52 13.36 14.17
CA ALA A 118 -6.14 12.94 13.97
C ALA A 118 -5.47 13.78 12.87
N THR A 119 -6.15 13.91 11.72
CA THR A 119 -5.69 14.72 10.59
C THR A 119 -5.47 16.20 10.98
N ALA A 120 -6.45 16.82 11.64
CA ALA A 120 -6.37 18.21 12.06
C ALA A 120 -5.20 18.45 13.03
N TYR A 121 -5.00 17.52 13.98
CA TYR A 121 -3.89 17.61 14.91
C TYR A 121 -2.55 17.46 14.20
N PHE A 122 -2.43 16.47 13.33
CA PHE A 122 -1.17 16.17 12.63
C PHE A 122 -0.76 17.33 11.72
N LEU A 123 -1.68 17.81 10.88
CA LEU A 123 -1.44 18.96 9.99
C LEU A 123 -0.97 20.19 10.78
N LYS A 124 -1.50 20.38 12.00
CA LYS A 124 -1.22 21.56 12.81
C LYS A 124 0.09 21.47 13.60
N ASN A 125 0.42 20.31 14.16
CA ASN A 125 1.45 20.20 15.19
C ASN A 125 2.66 19.37 14.75
N CYS A 126 2.46 18.39 13.85
CA CYS A 126 3.49 17.43 13.47
C CYS A 126 4.30 17.96 12.28
N ILE A 127 5.14 18.95 12.54
CA ILE A 127 5.90 19.69 11.52
C ILE A 127 7.41 19.48 11.72
N LYS A 128 8.10 19.13 10.64
CA LYS A 128 9.55 19.12 10.54
C LYS A 128 10.07 20.56 10.56
N PRO A 129 10.84 20.98 11.59
CA PRO A 129 11.23 22.38 11.76
C PRO A 129 12.06 22.96 10.61
N SER A 130 12.92 22.15 10.00
CA SER A 130 13.89 22.61 8.98
C SER A 130 13.27 22.93 7.62
N THR A 131 12.15 22.30 7.26
CA THR A 131 11.49 22.50 5.95
C THR A 131 10.04 22.98 6.05
N GLY A 132 9.41 22.83 7.21
CA GLY A 132 7.98 23.06 7.43
C GLY A 132 7.09 21.96 6.84
N LEU A 133 7.68 20.89 6.30
CA LEU A 133 6.95 19.71 5.86
C LEU A 133 6.38 18.95 7.07
N LEU A 134 5.38 18.11 6.85
CA LEU A 134 4.87 17.23 7.90
C LEU A 134 5.95 16.24 8.36
N THR A 135 5.92 15.87 9.64
CA THR A 135 6.79 14.81 10.19
C THR A 135 6.19 13.44 9.93
N TRP A 136 6.14 13.04 8.65
CA TRP A 136 5.57 11.78 8.19
C TRP A 136 6.45 11.11 7.12
N GLY A 137 6.10 9.89 6.74
CA GLY A 137 6.72 9.17 5.63
C GLY A 137 7.78 8.17 6.07
N SER A 138 8.65 7.75 5.15
CA SER A 138 9.49 6.56 5.34
C SER A 138 10.73 6.74 6.23
N HIS A 139 10.91 7.90 6.87
CA HIS A 139 12.15 8.25 7.57
C HIS A 139 11.93 9.00 8.89
N ILE A 140 10.84 9.75 9.01
CA ILE A 140 10.52 10.57 10.17
C ILE A 140 9.05 10.39 10.53
N TYR A 141 8.75 10.44 11.82
CA TYR A 141 7.40 10.28 12.37
C TYR A 141 7.22 11.17 13.61
N TRP A 142 5.99 11.31 14.10
CA TRP A 142 5.73 12.02 15.35
C TRP A 142 5.86 11.07 16.54
N ASP A 143 6.76 11.36 17.47
CA ASP A 143 6.96 10.54 18.66
C ASP A 143 5.99 10.92 19.78
N ALA A 144 5.11 9.98 20.12
CA ALA A 144 4.03 10.14 21.08
C ALA A 144 4.51 10.35 22.52
N TYR A 145 5.70 9.86 22.92
CA TYR A 145 6.14 10.08 24.32
C TYR A 145 7.01 11.31 24.51
N THR A 146 7.56 11.88 23.44
CA THR A 146 8.33 13.13 23.52
C THR A 146 7.58 14.33 22.98
N ASP A 147 6.41 14.12 22.36
CA ASP A 147 5.62 15.15 21.70
C ASP A 147 6.46 15.94 20.69
N SER A 148 7.27 15.23 19.91
CA SER A 148 8.24 15.85 19.00
C SER A 148 8.54 14.99 17.76
N PRO A 149 9.13 15.57 16.71
CA PRO A 149 9.63 14.80 15.58
C PRO A 149 10.67 13.76 15.98
N ALA A 150 10.61 12.57 15.40
CA ALA A 150 11.56 11.48 15.61
C ALA A 150 11.84 10.71 14.31
N GLY A 151 12.59 9.62 14.42
CA GLY A 151 13.07 8.84 13.29
C GLY A 151 14.53 9.15 12.97
N ASP A 152 14.89 9.17 11.69
CA ASP A 152 16.24 9.53 11.28
C ASP A 152 16.62 10.92 11.78
N GLY A 153 17.82 11.02 12.36
CA GLY A 153 18.35 12.29 12.89
C GLY A 153 17.44 12.96 13.92
N ASP A 154 16.70 12.18 14.72
CA ASP A 154 15.74 12.69 15.71
C ASP A 154 14.72 13.66 15.08
N GLY A 155 14.17 13.27 13.93
CA GLY A 155 13.17 14.03 13.18
C GLY A 155 13.74 15.05 12.18
N GLU A 156 15.07 15.20 12.11
CA GLU A 156 15.74 16.03 11.09
C GLU A 156 16.14 15.25 9.84
N GLY A 157 15.84 13.95 9.79
CA GLY A 157 15.99 13.10 8.62
C GLY A 157 15.17 13.59 7.42
N PRO A 158 15.32 12.93 6.25
CA PRO A 158 14.61 13.35 5.07
C PRO A 158 13.10 13.14 5.24
N HIS A 159 12.30 14.09 4.77
CA HIS A 159 10.90 13.81 4.42
C HIS A 159 10.91 12.99 3.12
N GLU A 160 10.21 11.87 3.09
CA GLU A 160 10.11 10.97 1.93
C GLU A 160 8.71 10.36 1.88
N VAL A 161 7.96 10.71 0.83
CA VAL A 161 6.63 10.17 0.55
C VAL A 161 6.69 9.24 -0.66
N LEU A 162 6.11 8.06 -0.51
CA LEU A 162 6.07 7.03 -1.55
C LEU A 162 5.05 5.93 -1.22
N ILE A 163 4.55 5.28 -2.28
CA ILE A 163 3.75 4.03 -2.29
C ILE A 163 2.43 4.04 -1.50
N ARG A 164 1.98 5.18 -1.00
CA ARG A 164 0.66 5.33 -0.35
C ARG A 164 -0.12 6.32 -1.18
N GLU A 165 -1.43 6.13 -1.34
CA GLU A 165 -2.26 7.17 -1.92
C GLU A 165 -2.72 8.16 -0.81
N PRO A 166 -2.19 9.39 -0.76
CA PRO A 166 -2.64 10.38 0.22
C PRO A 166 -4.09 10.80 -0.04
N GLU A 167 -4.91 10.79 1.01
CA GLU A 167 -6.30 11.26 1.04
C GLU A 167 -6.37 12.79 1.05
N TRP A 168 -5.79 13.42 0.01
CA TRP A 168 -5.72 14.89 -0.12
C TRP A 168 -7.09 15.55 0.01
N GLU A 169 -8.15 14.92 -0.52
CA GLU A 169 -9.50 15.48 -0.44
C GLU A 169 -10.00 15.57 1.00
N ARG A 170 -9.86 14.49 1.77
CA ARG A 170 -10.27 14.47 3.19
C ARG A 170 -9.40 15.39 4.03
N MET A 171 -8.09 15.41 3.79
CA MET A 171 -7.19 16.35 4.47
C MET A 171 -7.56 17.82 4.16
N TRP A 172 -7.96 18.12 2.91
CA TRP A 172 -8.37 19.45 2.49
C TRP A 172 -9.71 19.89 3.11
N GLU A 173 -10.67 18.96 3.28
CA GLU A 173 -11.91 19.21 4.02
C GLU A 173 -11.63 19.63 5.47
N VAL A 174 -10.56 19.09 6.07
CA VAL A 174 -10.16 19.37 7.46
C VAL A 174 -9.40 20.69 7.60
N ASP A 175 -8.32 20.89 6.83
CA ASP A 175 -7.54 22.13 6.86
C ASP A 175 -6.94 22.45 5.47
N PRO A 176 -7.68 23.18 4.61
CA PRO A 176 -7.25 23.45 3.24
C PRO A 176 -6.02 24.35 3.19
N GLN A 177 -5.84 25.23 4.17
CA GLN A 177 -4.68 26.11 4.23
C GLN A 177 -3.41 25.28 4.44
N ARG A 178 -3.41 24.40 5.44
CA ARG A 178 -2.23 23.59 5.75
C ARG A 178 -1.92 22.60 4.64
N VAL A 179 -2.93 21.95 4.05
CA VAL A 179 -2.70 21.07 2.89
C VAL A 179 -2.06 21.84 1.73
N ARG A 180 -2.56 23.03 1.40
CA ARG A 180 -1.94 23.89 0.39
C ARG A 180 -0.46 24.16 0.71
N GLU A 181 -0.16 24.57 1.93
CA GLU A 181 1.22 24.85 2.33
C GLU A 181 2.13 23.62 2.23
N GLN A 182 1.62 22.42 2.54
CA GLN A 182 2.39 21.17 2.41
C GLN A 182 2.72 20.85 0.95
N ILE A 183 1.75 20.96 0.04
CA ILE A 183 1.98 20.73 -1.39
C ILE A 183 2.94 21.79 -1.97
N GLU A 184 2.83 23.04 -1.50
CA GLU A 184 3.78 24.10 -1.85
C GLU A 184 5.21 23.79 -1.40
N ARG A 185 5.37 23.26 -0.19
CA ARG A 185 6.67 22.82 0.33
C ARG A 185 7.19 21.58 -0.41
N MET A 186 6.32 20.67 -0.85
CA MET A 186 6.73 19.53 -1.67
C MET A 186 7.39 20.02 -2.97
N TRP A 187 6.77 21.00 -3.66
CA TRP A 187 7.39 21.64 -4.83
C TRP A 187 8.71 22.33 -4.48
N GLU A 188 8.77 23.03 -3.34
CA GLU A 188 9.96 23.76 -2.94
C GLU A 188 11.17 22.84 -2.66
N TRP A 189 10.96 21.73 -1.95
CA TRP A 189 12.03 20.93 -1.38
C TRP A 189 12.38 19.68 -2.16
N HIS A 190 11.42 19.06 -2.86
CA HIS A 190 11.67 17.84 -3.64
C HIS A 190 12.00 18.09 -5.10
N ILE A 191 11.52 19.19 -5.70
CA ILE A 191 11.80 19.48 -7.11
C ILE A 191 13.09 20.31 -7.21
N CYS A 192 14.19 19.61 -7.47
CA CYS A 192 15.53 20.19 -7.50
C CYS A 192 15.84 20.93 -8.81
N ASP A 193 15.18 20.56 -9.92
CA ASP A 193 15.22 21.31 -11.18
C ASP A 193 13.81 21.65 -11.66
N LYS A 194 13.49 22.95 -11.59
CA LYS A 194 12.17 23.50 -11.92
C LYS A 194 11.97 23.74 -13.41
N GLU A 195 13.01 23.56 -14.23
CA GLU A 195 12.93 23.65 -15.70
C GLU A 195 12.67 22.27 -16.32
N THR A 196 13.23 21.21 -15.73
CA THR A 196 13.11 19.84 -16.27
C THR A 196 12.11 18.97 -15.52
N GLY A 197 11.78 19.31 -14.28
CA GLY A 197 10.97 18.46 -13.40
C GLY A 197 11.78 17.39 -12.68
N GLN A 198 13.12 17.42 -12.77
CA GLN A 198 13.96 16.54 -11.97
C GLN A 198 13.66 16.78 -10.48
N HIS A 199 13.48 15.67 -9.77
CA HIS A 199 13.13 15.68 -8.37
C HIS A 199 14.06 14.76 -7.58
N ASN A 200 13.94 14.82 -6.26
CA ASN A 200 14.56 13.90 -5.34
C ASN A 200 13.48 13.44 -4.36
N ARG A 201 13.45 12.15 -4.06
CA ARG A 201 12.57 11.60 -3.02
C ARG A 201 12.82 12.22 -1.63
N HIS A 202 13.99 12.80 -1.40
CA HIS A 202 14.37 13.50 -0.16
C HIS A 202 14.23 15.02 -0.30
N ASP A 203 13.85 15.68 0.79
CA ASP A 203 13.53 17.12 0.88
C ASP A 203 14.76 18.03 1.02
N ASP A 204 15.79 17.84 0.19
CA ASP A 204 17.10 18.52 0.32
C ASP A 204 17.44 19.53 -0.80
N LYS A 205 16.53 19.71 -1.77
CA LYS A 205 16.69 20.58 -2.97
C LYS A 205 17.86 20.20 -3.87
N ARG A 206 18.40 18.97 -3.76
CA ARG A 206 19.53 18.51 -4.56
C ARG A 206 19.12 17.36 -5.47
N PRO A 207 19.83 17.15 -6.59
CA PRO A 207 19.71 15.92 -7.35
C PRO A 207 20.00 14.70 -6.46
N GLY A 208 19.15 13.67 -6.57
CA GLY A 208 19.25 12.45 -5.78
C GLY A 208 18.56 11.28 -6.50
N CYS A 209 17.96 10.36 -5.74
CA CYS A 209 17.14 9.33 -6.38
C CYS A 209 15.76 9.91 -6.68
N ASP A 210 15.47 10.00 -7.96
CA ASP A 210 14.30 10.56 -8.60
C ASP A 210 13.27 9.47 -8.91
N PHE A 211 13.03 8.56 -7.97
CA PHE A 211 12.17 7.39 -8.15
C PHE A 211 10.77 7.72 -8.68
N ALA A 212 10.27 6.89 -9.59
CA ALA A 212 8.98 7.07 -10.23
C ALA A 212 7.82 7.05 -9.24
N PHE A 213 7.85 6.19 -8.21
CA PHE A 213 6.80 6.18 -7.19
C PHE A 213 6.74 7.49 -6.38
N SER A 214 7.87 8.13 -6.06
CA SER A 214 7.87 9.42 -5.34
C SER A 214 7.49 10.55 -6.29
N GLY A 215 7.95 10.48 -7.54
CA GLY A 215 7.52 11.40 -8.59
C GLY A 215 6.00 11.39 -8.78
N ALA A 216 5.37 10.23 -8.70
CA ALA A 216 3.92 10.07 -8.78
C ALA A 216 3.17 10.73 -7.60
N GLU A 217 3.70 10.68 -6.39
CA GLU A 217 3.15 11.44 -5.25
C GLU A 217 3.13 12.94 -5.53
N PHE A 218 4.22 13.47 -6.11
CA PHE A 218 4.33 14.88 -6.45
C PHE A 218 3.37 15.26 -7.58
N ILE A 219 3.27 14.42 -8.62
CA ILE A 219 2.33 14.62 -9.74
C ILE A 219 0.90 14.69 -9.20
N TYR A 220 0.51 13.74 -8.36
CA TYR A 220 -0.84 13.68 -7.80
C TYR A 220 -1.15 14.88 -6.88
N ALA A 221 -0.20 15.25 -6.01
CA ALA A 221 -0.34 16.42 -5.14
C ALA A 221 -0.50 17.73 -5.94
N PHE A 222 0.30 17.93 -6.99
CA PHE A 222 0.22 19.14 -7.82
C PHE A 222 -1.06 19.18 -8.67
N ALA A 223 -1.46 18.03 -9.24
CA ALA A 223 -2.75 17.91 -9.93
C ALA A 223 -3.93 18.20 -8.99
N PHE A 224 -3.83 17.76 -7.73
CA PHE A 224 -4.82 18.07 -6.70
C PHE A 224 -4.89 19.56 -6.41
N LEU A 225 -3.76 20.21 -6.15
CA LEU A 225 -3.76 21.64 -5.84
C LEU A 225 -4.22 22.50 -7.02
N SER A 226 -3.92 22.09 -8.25
CA SER A 226 -4.44 22.67 -9.50
C SER A 226 -5.98 22.72 -9.49
N GLN A 227 -6.63 21.60 -9.19
CA GLN A 227 -8.10 21.53 -9.12
C GLN A 227 -8.70 22.34 -7.96
N ARG A 228 -7.95 22.61 -6.90
CA ARG A 228 -8.44 23.36 -5.72
C ARG A 228 -8.23 24.87 -5.81
N THR A 229 -7.22 25.34 -6.56
CA THR A 229 -6.77 26.74 -6.48
C THR A 229 -7.00 27.59 -7.73
N SER A 230 -7.46 27.02 -8.86
CA SER A 230 -7.57 27.73 -10.16
C SER A 230 -6.26 28.39 -10.63
N GLU A 231 -5.12 27.96 -10.06
CA GLU A 231 -3.79 28.47 -10.38
C GLU A 231 -3.13 27.53 -11.41
N PRO A 232 -3.08 27.90 -12.70
CA PRO A 232 -2.73 26.97 -13.78
C PRO A 232 -1.31 26.42 -13.69
N HIS A 233 -0.41 27.12 -13.00
CA HIS A 233 0.98 26.69 -12.86
C HIS A 233 1.12 25.38 -12.06
N TRP A 234 0.15 24.99 -11.23
CA TRP A 234 0.18 23.68 -10.57
C TRP A 234 -0.01 22.52 -11.54
N GLU A 235 -0.87 22.70 -12.55
CA GLU A 235 -1.02 21.74 -13.63
C GLU A 235 0.29 21.63 -14.44
N GLU A 236 0.92 22.77 -14.74
CA GLU A 236 2.20 22.81 -15.44
C GLU A 236 3.29 22.07 -14.65
N ARG A 237 3.32 22.23 -13.33
CA ARG A 237 4.25 21.52 -12.43
C ARG A 237 4.00 20.02 -12.39
N ALA A 238 2.73 19.60 -12.29
CA ALA A 238 2.37 18.19 -12.33
C ALA A 238 2.83 17.55 -13.66
N LYS A 239 2.52 18.19 -14.78
CA LYS A 239 2.93 17.73 -16.11
C LYS A 239 4.45 17.76 -16.31
N LEU A 240 5.16 18.69 -15.67
CA LEU A 240 6.61 18.75 -15.75
C LEU A 240 7.26 17.50 -15.16
N VAL A 241 6.85 17.09 -13.94
CA VAL A 241 7.35 15.88 -13.28
C VAL A 241 6.89 14.61 -14.02
N MET A 242 5.66 14.57 -14.51
CA MET A 242 5.16 13.46 -15.34
C MET A 242 6.01 13.30 -16.61
N ASN A 243 6.27 14.40 -17.32
CA ASN A 243 7.04 14.38 -18.56
C ASN A 243 8.50 14.04 -18.32
N TYR A 244 9.08 14.36 -17.16
CA TYR A 244 10.43 13.93 -16.79
C TYR A 244 10.58 12.40 -16.91
N HIS A 245 9.68 11.66 -16.26
CA HIS A 245 9.65 10.19 -16.32
C HIS A 245 9.27 9.65 -17.70
N TRP A 246 8.22 10.20 -18.31
CA TRP A 246 7.79 9.77 -19.64
C TRP A 246 8.87 10.00 -20.71
N ASN A 247 9.69 11.02 -20.57
CA ASN A 247 10.77 11.31 -21.53
C ASN A 247 11.98 10.40 -21.36
N ALA A 248 12.21 9.85 -20.17
CA ALA A 248 13.33 8.95 -19.87
C ALA A 248 13.17 7.54 -20.47
N ARG A 249 11.96 7.17 -20.89
CA ARG A 249 11.66 5.86 -21.46
C ARG A 249 12.43 5.57 -22.74
N ASN A 250 12.67 4.27 -23.00
CA ASN A 250 13.07 3.80 -24.31
C ASN A 250 11.98 4.12 -25.35
N LYS A 251 12.37 4.68 -26.50
CA LYS A 251 11.41 5.18 -27.50
C LYS A 251 10.77 4.09 -28.36
N GLU A 252 11.36 2.90 -28.39
CA GLU A 252 10.85 1.74 -29.14
C GLU A 252 9.89 0.90 -28.29
N THR A 253 10.21 0.70 -27.01
CA THR A 253 9.45 -0.19 -26.11
C THR A 253 8.50 0.53 -25.18
N ASN A 254 8.69 1.85 -24.97
CA ASN A 254 8.05 2.64 -23.91
C ASN A 254 8.37 2.21 -22.47
N LEU A 255 9.25 1.23 -22.25
CA LEU A 255 9.73 0.88 -20.91
C LEU A 255 10.57 2.03 -20.35
N ALA A 256 10.33 2.38 -19.08
CA ALA A 256 10.97 3.49 -18.40
C ALA A 256 11.81 3.00 -17.22
N PRO A 257 12.96 3.65 -16.96
CA PRO A 257 13.70 3.42 -15.72
C PRO A 257 12.91 3.96 -14.52
N ASP A 258 13.15 3.40 -13.34
CA ASP A 258 12.53 3.88 -12.10
C ASP A 258 13.16 5.19 -11.60
N ALA A 259 14.49 5.33 -11.74
CA ALA A 259 15.26 6.50 -11.32
C ALA A 259 16.08 7.06 -12.51
N PRO A 260 15.46 7.85 -13.42
CA PRO A 260 16.09 8.34 -14.63
C PRO A 260 17.47 9.00 -14.48
N ALA A 261 17.76 9.65 -13.35
CA ALA A 261 19.02 10.34 -13.09
C ALA A 261 20.18 9.39 -12.73
N LEU A 262 19.92 8.12 -12.42
CA LEU A 262 20.90 7.20 -11.83
C LEU A 262 21.45 6.16 -12.81
N HIS A 263 22.12 6.63 -13.86
CA HIS A 263 22.55 5.79 -14.99
C HIS A 263 23.48 4.60 -14.64
N ASP A 264 24.24 4.69 -13.55
CA ASP A 264 25.18 3.65 -13.12
C ASP A 264 24.55 2.56 -12.22
N ARG A 265 23.26 2.69 -11.90
CA ARG A 265 22.52 1.72 -11.08
C ARG A 265 21.44 1.02 -11.89
N TYR A 266 21.06 -0.18 -11.46
CA TYR A 266 20.04 -0.96 -12.15
C TYR A 266 18.68 -0.23 -12.24
N ASP A 267 18.34 0.58 -11.23
CA ASP A 267 17.12 1.39 -11.17
C ASP A 267 17.09 2.56 -12.16
N GLY A 268 18.24 2.99 -12.70
CA GLY A 268 18.28 4.00 -13.76
C GLY A 268 18.30 3.45 -15.18
N ASN A 269 18.31 2.13 -15.36
CA ASN A 269 18.41 1.50 -16.68
C ASN A 269 17.58 0.21 -16.86
N HIS A 270 16.65 -0.07 -15.94
CA HIS A 270 15.67 -1.17 -16.04
C HIS A 270 14.28 -0.72 -15.63
N ALA A 271 13.27 -1.41 -16.14
CA ALA A 271 11.88 -1.26 -15.74
C ALA A 271 11.48 -2.36 -14.73
N PHE A 272 10.71 -1.98 -13.72
CA PHE A 272 10.15 -2.88 -12.70
C PHE A 272 8.66 -2.63 -12.53
N THR A 273 8.04 -3.34 -11.57
CA THR A 273 6.62 -3.14 -11.21
C THR A 273 6.33 -1.84 -10.48
N THR A 274 7.34 -1.03 -10.10
CA THR A 274 7.13 0.33 -9.58
C THR A 274 6.49 1.26 -10.61
N ILE A 275 6.82 1.09 -11.89
CA ILE A 275 6.30 1.85 -13.02
C ILE A 275 4.82 1.53 -13.32
N PRO A 276 4.41 0.27 -13.61
CA PRO A 276 3.01 -0.10 -13.81
C PRO A 276 2.21 -0.19 -12.51
N GLY A 277 2.85 -0.09 -11.33
CA GLY A 277 2.21 -0.08 -10.02
C GLY A 277 2.04 1.35 -9.50
N PRO A 278 2.72 1.72 -8.40
CA PRO A 278 2.50 3.00 -7.72
C PRO A 278 2.64 4.23 -8.60
N HIS A 279 3.51 4.22 -9.62
CA HIS A 279 3.61 5.35 -10.54
C HIS A 279 2.35 5.47 -11.44
N ALA A 280 1.94 4.38 -12.08
CA ALA A 280 0.75 4.38 -12.93
C ALA A 280 -0.55 4.60 -12.14
N SER A 281 -0.68 4.04 -10.93
CA SER A 281 -1.89 4.22 -10.11
C SER A 281 -2.15 5.71 -9.81
N LEU A 282 -1.14 6.46 -9.39
CA LEU A 282 -1.31 7.88 -9.04
C LEU A 282 -1.49 8.78 -10.27
N LEU A 283 -0.97 8.39 -11.44
CA LEU A 283 -1.34 9.03 -12.70
C LEU A 283 -2.83 8.80 -13.03
N LEU A 284 -3.35 7.59 -12.80
CA LEU A 284 -4.79 7.31 -12.98
C LEU A 284 -5.64 8.11 -11.98
N ARG A 285 -5.17 8.29 -10.74
CA ARG A 285 -5.81 9.18 -9.74
C ARG A 285 -5.80 10.63 -10.20
N ALA A 286 -4.68 11.12 -10.74
CA ALA A 286 -4.59 12.45 -11.33
C ALA A 286 -5.55 12.62 -12.51
N TYR A 287 -5.70 11.61 -13.38
CA TYR A 287 -6.73 11.61 -14.43
C TYR A 287 -8.14 11.64 -13.87
N GLU A 288 -8.47 10.82 -12.87
CA GLU A 288 -9.81 10.80 -12.29
C GLU A 288 -10.17 12.17 -11.70
N LEU A 289 -9.21 12.83 -11.08
CA LEU A 289 -9.35 14.12 -10.46
C LEU A 289 -9.49 15.28 -11.46
N THR A 290 -8.65 15.31 -12.49
CA THR A 290 -8.55 16.44 -13.43
C THR A 290 -9.36 16.25 -14.71
N LYS A 291 -9.65 14.99 -15.06
CA LYS A 291 -10.12 14.53 -16.37
C LYS A 291 -9.18 14.89 -17.54
N ASP A 292 -7.93 15.26 -17.25
CA ASP A 292 -6.92 15.52 -18.28
C ASP A 292 -6.36 14.19 -18.81
N ARG A 293 -6.60 13.95 -20.11
CA ARG A 293 -6.23 12.69 -20.77
C ARG A 293 -4.73 12.46 -20.84
N ASP A 294 -3.89 13.48 -20.70
CA ASP A 294 -2.44 13.28 -20.74
C ASP A 294 -1.98 12.31 -19.63
N TYR A 295 -2.53 12.44 -18.42
CA TYR A 295 -2.24 11.52 -17.32
C TYR A 295 -2.66 10.08 -17.65
N LEU A 296 -3.86 9.92 -18.23
CA LEU A 296 -4.37 8.61 -18.63
C LEU A 296 -3.46 7.99 -19.71
N GLU A 297 -3.13 8.71 -20.77
CA GLU A 297 -2.33 8.16 -21.88
C GLU A 297 -0.90 7.80 -21.43
N VAL A 298 -0.29 8.57 -20.51
CA VAL A 298 1.02 8.23 -19.93
C VAL A 298 0.92 6.96 -19.07
N ALA A 299 -0.08 6.87 -18.19
CA ALA A 299 -0.31 5.67 -17.38
C ALA A 299 -0.54 4.42 -18.25
N LEU A 300 -1.43 4.54 -19.25
CA LEU A 300 -1.72 3.46 -20.20
C LEU A 300 -0.48 3.07 -21.00
N GLY A 301 0.35 4.03 -21.39
CA GLY A 301 1.62 3.77 -22.08
C GLY A 301 2.56 2.89 -21.27
N HIS A 302 2.73 3.19 -19.97
CA HIS A 302 3.54 2.39 -19.06
C HIS A 302 2.96 0.99 -18.82
N LEU A 303 1.65 0.89 -18.60
CA LEU A 303 0.96 -0.38 -18.40
C LEU A 303 1.05 -1.28 -19.64
N ARG A 304 0.74 -0.76 -20.83
CA ARG A 304 0.81 -1.54 -22.08
C ARG A 304 2.23 -2.03 -22.38
N ALA A 305 3.23 -1.18 -22.14
CA ALA A 305 4.64 -1.53 -22.34
C ALA A 305 5.04 -2.69 -21.43
N TYR A 306 4.77 -2.58 -20.12
CA TYR A 306 5.11 -3.64 -19.20
C TYR A 306 4.33 -4.93 -19.47
N ASP A 307 3.04 -4.87 -19.81
CA ASP A 307 2.27 -6.06 -20.19
C ASP A 307 2.83 -6.75 -21.44
N GLN A 308 3.26 -5.97 -22.44
CA GLN A 308 3.79 -6.50 -23.70
C GLN A 308 5.11 -7.25 -23.51
N TYR A 309 6.05 -6.68 -22.74
CA TYR A 309 7.41 -7.22 -22.61
C TYR A 309 7.61 -8.05 -21.33
N GLY A 310 6.83 -7.78 -20.28
CA GLY A 310 6.93 -8.45 -18.99
C GLY A 310 6.21 -9.78 -18.93
N TRP A 311 5.18 -10.01 -19.76
CA TRP A 311 4.42 -11.26 -19.73
C TRP A 311 5.17 -12.41 -20.40
N ASP A 312 5.36 -13.50 -19.67
CA ASP A 312 5.83 -14.78 -20.18
C ASP A 312 4.64 -15.72 -20.39
N GLU A 313 4.35 -16.05 -21.65
CA GLU A 313 3.20 -16.90 -22.02
C GLU A 313 3.40 -18.37 -21.59
N GLU A 314 4.63 -18.88 -21.57
CA GLU A 314 4.93 -20.27 -21.20
C GLU A 314 4.81 -20.45 -19.68
N ALA A 315 5.41 -19.55 -18.90
CA ALA A 315 5.29 -19.58 -17.45
C ALA A 315 3.91 -19.11 -16.96
N GLN A 316 3.19 -18.35 -17.80
CA GLN A 316 2.03 -17.53 -17.44
C GLN A 316 2.32 -16.70 -16.19
N ASN A 317 3.40 -15.92 -16.26
CA ASN A 317 3.88 -15.09 -15.17
C ASN A 317 4.50 -13.79 -15.72
N TYR A 318 4.72 -12.80 -14.86
CA TYR A 318 5.41 -11.56 -15.21
C TYR A 318 6.86 -11.59 -14.73
N TRP A 319 7.77 -11.07 -15.55
CA TRP A 319 9.16 -10.79 -15.17
C TRP A 319 9.24 -9.58 -14.25
N GLY A 320 9.85 -9.71 -13.07
CA GLY A 320 9.97 -8.61 -12.10
C GLY A 320 10.90 -7.49 -12.56
N MET A 321 11.82 -7.77 -13.49
CA MET A 321 12.81 -6.84 -14.00
C MET A 321 13.04 -7.02 -15.51
N LEU A 322 13.02 -5.92 -16.24
CA LEU A 322 13.24 -5.86 -17.68
C LEU A 322 14.34 -4.83 -17.99
N GLU A 323 15.26 -5.17 -18.89
CA GLU A 323 16.05 -4.15 -19.58
C GLU A 323 15.11 -3.21 -20.36
N LEU A 324 15.49 -1.95 -20.56
CA LEU A 324 14.63 -1.00 -21.28
C LEU A 324 14.38 -1.38 -22.76
N ASN A 325 15.15 -2.30 -23.33
CA ASN A 325 14.89 -2.89 -24.65
C ASN A 325 13.83 -4.02 -24.65
N GLY A 326 13.29 -4.37 -23.47
CA GLY A 326 12.29 -5.43 -23.30
C GLY A 326 12.86 -6.80 -22.96
N THR A 327 14.18 -6.96 -22.83
CA THR A 327 14.81 -8.23 -22.47
C THR A 327 14.58 -8.54 -20.99
N PRO A 328 14.02 -9.70 -20.63
CA PRO A 328 13.89 -10.09 -19.24
C PRO A 328 15.21 -10.36 -18.54
N VAL A 329 15.30 -9.96 -17.27
CA VAL A 329 16.46 -10.28 -16.42
C VAL A 329 16.19 -11.55 -15.61
N PRO A 330 16.88 -12.67 -15.91
CA PRO A 330 16.61 -13.95 -15.28
C PRO A 330 17.08 -13.99 -13.82
N GLU A 331 16.51 -14.93 -13.06
CA GLU A 331 16.91 -15.17 -11.67
C GLU A 331 18.35 -15.68 -11.56
N TYR A 332 19.08 -15.21 -10.54
CA TYR A 332 20.44 -15.65 -10.27
C TYR A 332 20.45 -16.79 -9.25
N GLY A 333 20.52 -18.04 -9.73
CA GLY A 333 20.49 -19.23 -8.86
C GLY A 333 19.10 -19.51 -8.29
N ASP A 334 19.01 -20.26 -7.19
CA ASP A 334 17.73 -20.52 -6.51
C ASP A 334 17.44 -19.43 -5.45
N PRO A 335 16.42 -18.59 -5.66
CA PRO A 335 16.11 -17.47 -4.79
C PRO A 335 15.68 -17.90 -3.39
N ASN A 336 15.19 -19.14 -3.22
CA ASN A 336 14.75 -19.66 -1.92
C ASN A 336 15.92 -20.16 -1.05
N THR A 337 17.13 -20.26 -1.62
CA THR A 337 18.32 -20.79 -0.94
C THR A 337 19.42 -19.74 -0.73
N ARG A 338 19.11 -18.49 -1.09
CA ARG A 338 20.04 -17.36 -0.99
C ARG A 338 19.64 -16.46 0.17
N MET A 339 20.55 -16.33 1.15
CA MET A 339 20.50 -15.25 2.13
C MET A 339 20.85 -13.93 1.45
N ARG A 340 20.05 -12.90 1.69
CA ARG A 340 20.27 -11.54 1.18
C ARG A 340 20.79 -10.64 2.29
N SER A 341 21.39 -9.51 1.94
CA SER A 341 21.85 -8.50 2.88
C SER A 341 21.17 -7.18 2.61
N VAL A 342 20.56 -6.60 3.64
CA VAL A 342 19.97 -5.24 3.57
C VAL A 342 21.03 -4.15 3.32
N HIS A 343 22.31 -4.48 3.43
CA HIS A 343 23.43 -3.57 3.14
C HIS A 343 23.98 -3.73 1.72
N VAL A 344 23.51 -4.71 0.94
CA VAL A 344 23.92 -4.94 -0.44
C VAL A 344 22.80 -4.47 -1.35
N TYR A 345 23.03 -3.37 -2.06
CA TYR A 345 22.02 -2.74 -2.90
C TYR A 345 21.46 -3.68 -3.99
N ASP A 346 22.32 -4.47 -4.63
CA ASP A 346 21.92 -5.42 -5.67
C ASP A 346 21.07 -6.60 -5.14
N ASP A 347 21.03 -6.83 -3.83
CA ASP A 347 20.14 -7.84 -3.25
C ASP A 347 18.66 -7.43 -3.29
N PHE A 348 18.34 -6.16 -3.61
CA PHE A 348 16.99 -5.67 -3.81
C PHE A 348 16.49 -5.78 -5.27
N GLN A 349 17.34 -6.22 -6.20
CA GLN A 349 16.95 -6.38 -7.61
C GLN A 349 15.80 -7.41 -7.74
N PRO A 350 14.70 -7.07 -8.44
CA PRO A 350 13.58 -7.96 -8.62
C PRO A 350 13.76 -8.89 -9.82
N VAL A 351 14.95 -9.49 -9.96
CA VAL A 351 15.25 -10.45 -11.03
C VAL A 351 14.34 -11.68 -10.99
N GLY A 352 14.20 -12.37 -12.12
CA GLY A 352 13.29 -13.50 -12.26
C GLY A 352 11.83 -13.06 -12.34
N TYR A 353 10.90 -13.98 -12.06
CA TYR A 353 9.47 -13.68 -12.06
C TYR A 353 9.03 -12.88 -10.85
N VAL A 354 7.89 -12.20 -10.93
CA VAL A 354 7.36 -11.44 -9.80
C VAL A 354 7.15 -12.29 -8.54
N ASP A 355 7.36 -11.70 -7.36
CA ASP A 355 7.05 -12.31 -6.05
C ASP A 355 5.84 -11.62 -5.45
N VAL A 356 4.68 -12.25 -5.62
CA VAL A 356 3.37 -11.71 -5.23
C VAL A 356 3.33 -11.34 -3.74
N TRP A 357 3.95 -12.13 -2.87
CA TRP A 357 3.86 -11.98 -1.41
C TRP A 357 5.07 -11.26 -0.85
N ARG A 358 5.22 -9.99 -1.23
CA ARG A 358 6.37 -9.16 -0.89
C ARG A 358 6.67 -9.16 0.61
N THR A 359 7.96 -9.31 0.95
CA THR A 359 8.45 -9.28 2.33
C THR A 359 8.86 -7.89 2.82
N VAL A 360 9.61 -7.11 2.04
CA VAL A 360 10.11 -5.78 2.45
C VAL A 360 9.15 -4.65 2.04
N LEU A 361 9.14 -3.52 2.76
CA LEU A 361 8.21 -2.39 2.55
C LEU A 361 8.45 -1.66 1.22
N TYR A 362 9.71 -1.37 0.94
CA TYR A 362 10.17 -0.53 -0.14
C TYR A 362 11.17 -1.32 -0.99
N SER A 363 10.63 -2.26 -1.76
CA SER A 363 11.34 -2.94 -2.83
C SER A 363 11.15 -2.22 -4.17
N TYR A 364 11.89 -2.65 -5.18
CA TYR A 364 11.60 -2.32 -6.58
C TYR A 364 10.49 -3.23 -7.15
N GLU A 365 9.70 -3.85 -6.28
CA GLU A 365 8.76 -4.90 -6.67
C GLU A 365 7.41 -4.76 -5.99
N MET A 366 6.41 -4.33 -6.75
CA MET A 366 5.08 -3.92 -6.30
C MET A 366 3.97 -4.68 -7.05
N PRO A 367 3.97 -6.03 -7.06
CA PRO A 367 3.15 -6.80 -8.02
C PRO A 367 1.65 -6.67 -7.76
N LEU A 368 1.23 -6.63 -6.49
CA LEU A 368 -0.19 -6.45 -6.16
C LEU A 368 -0.68 -5.04 -6.52
N ILE A 369 0.13 -4.00 -6.28
CA ILE A 369 -0.20 -2.62 -6.70
C ILE A 369 -0.24 -2.51 -8.22
N ALA A 370 0.69 -3.17 -8.94
CA ALA A 370 0.66 -3.25 -10.40
C ALA A 370 -0.63 -3.92 -10.88
N ALA A 371 -1.01 -5.06 -10.31
CA ALA A 371 -2.26 -5.74 -10.63
C ALA A 371 -3.50 -4.84 -10.42
N GLN A 372 -3.58 -4.14 -9.28
CA GLN A 372 -4.64 -3.16 -8.99
C GLN A 372 -4.64 -2.01 -10.01
N SER A 373 -3.46 -1.53 -10.43
CA SER A 373 -3.33 -0.46 -11.42
C SER A 373 -3.88 -0.88 -12.80
N TYR A 374 -3.66 -2.13 -13.23
CA TYR A 374 -4.28 -2.66 -14.46
C TYR A 374 -5.80 -2.75 -14.34
N ALA A 375 -6.31 -3.20 -13.20
CA ALA A 375 -7.76 -3.30 -12.98
C ALA A 375 -8.40 -1.91 -12.99
N TYR A 376 -7.82 -0.95 -12.28
CA TYR A 376 -8.31 0.43 -12.26
C TYR A 376 -8.23 1.09 -13.64
N ALA A 377 -7.13 0.91 -14.38
CA ALA A 377 -7.00 1.43 -15.73
C ALA A 377 -8.03 0.81 -16.70
N ALA A 378 -8.38 -0.46 -16.53
CA ALA A 378 -9.41 -1.15 -17.31
C ALA A 378 -10.84 -0.72 -16.94
N GLN A 379 -11.06 -0.13 -15.76
CA GLN A 379 -12.33 0.52 -15.41
C GLN A 379 -12.41 1.93 -16.01
N LEU A 380 -11.29 2.65 -16.02
CA LEU A 380 -11.20 4.03 -16.53
C LEU A 380 -11.09 4.11 -18.06
N SER A 381 -10.84 2.99 -18.73
CA SER A 381 -10.68 2.92 -20.18
C SER A 381 -11.34 1.67 -20.76
N ASP A 382 -11.86 1.75 -21.99
CA ASP A 382 -12.39 0.59 -22.72
C ASP A 382 -11.28 -0.23 -23.40
N ASP A 383 -10.06 -0.24 -22.87
CA ASP A 383 -8.91 -0.88 -23.50
C ASP A 383 -8.93 -2.42 -23.32
N PRO A 384 -9.11 -3.20 -24.40
CA PRO A 384 -9.14 -4.65 -24.32
C PRO A 384 -7.79 -5.26 -23.90
N GLN A 385 -6.66 -4.58 -24.16
CA GLN A 385 -5.35 -5.06 -23.70
C GLN A 385 -5.26 -5.05 -22.18
N LEU A 386 -5.81 -4.03 -21.51
CA LEU A 386 -5.80 -3.96 -20.06
C LEU A 386 -6.70 -5.02 -19.44
N LYS A 387 -7.88 -5.28 -20.01
CA LYS A 387 -8.73 -6.40 -19.56
C LYS A 387 -7.99 -7.74 -19.67
N LYS A 388 -7.25 -7.95 -20.76
CA LYS A 388 -6.39 -9.13 -20.91
C LYS A 388 -5.29 -9.17 -19.84
N ALA A 389 -4.66 -8.05 -19.53
CA ALA A 389 -3.66 -7.96 -18.47
C ALA A 389 -4.26 -8.26 -17.09
N VAL A 390 -5.49 -7.83 -16.79
CA VAL A 390 -6.20 -8.19 -15.55
C VAL A 390 -6.43 -9.71 -15.45
N GLU A 391 -6.78 -10.37 -16.55
CA GLU A 391 -6.88 -11.84 -16.59
C GLU A 391 -5.51 -12.50 -16.32
N ARG A 392 -4.44 -11.98 -16.91
CA ARG A 392 -3.07 -12.45 -16.67
C ARG A 392 -2.64 -12.29 -15.21
N TRP A 393 -2.88 -11.13 -14.60
CA TRP A 393 -2.59 -10.90 -13.17
C TRP A 393 -3.41 -11.80 -12.26
N SER A 394 -4.67 -12.08 -12.60
CA SER A 394 -5.48 -13.07 -11.90
C SER A 394 -4.80 -14.44 -11.94
N ILE A 395 -4.31 -14.89 -13.10
CA ILE A 395 -3.55 -16.16 -13.22
C ILE A 395 -2.29 -16.14 -12.34
N VAL A 396 -1.51 -15.05 -12.35
CA VAL A 396 -0.28 -14.93 -11.54
C VAL A 396 -0.57 -15.06 -10.05
N ILE A 397 -1.54 -14.30 -9.55
CA ILE A 397 -1.87 -14.28 -8.13
C ILE A 397 -2.49 -15.63 -7.71
N GLU A 398 -3.34 -16.22 -8.55
CA GLU A 398 -3.93 -17.53 -8.30
C GLU A 398 -2.89 -18.65 -8.18
N LYS A 399 -1.86 -18.65 -9.04
CA LYS A 399 -0.74 -19.60 -8.94
C LYS A 399 0.10 -19.40 -7.68
N ALA A 400 0.07 -18.20 -7.10
CA ALA A 400 0.79 -17.89 -5.88
C ALA A 400 0.04 -18.28 -4.59
N LEU A 401 -1.26 -18.62 -4.67
CA LEU A 401 -2.07 -19.04 -3.52
C LEU A 401 -1.63 -20.41 -2.95
N PRO A 402 -1.84 -20.65 -1.64
CA PRO A 402 -2.30 -19.68 -0.64
C PRO A 402 -1.24 -18.60 -0.33
N PRO A 403 -1.64 -17.43 0.20
CA PRO A 403 -0.72 -16.43 0.72
C PRO A 403 0.33 -17.02 1.68
N LYS A 404 1.57 -16.62 1.50
CA LYS A 404 2.72 -17.20 2.20
C LYS A 404 3.88 -16.21 2.26
N THR A 405 4.96 -16.58 2.92
CA THR A 405 6.24 -15.85 2.81
C THR A 405 6.69 -15.76 1.36
N GLY A 406 6.99 -14.54 0.90
CA GLY A 406 7.58 -14.27 -0.40
C GLY A 406 8.87 -15.04 -0.62
N ARG A 407 9.12 -15.43 -1.87
CA ARG A 407 10.35 -16.15 -2.26
C ARG A 407 11.60 -15.28 -2.07
N ARG A 408 11.50 -13.97 -2.29
CA ARG A 408 12.61 -13.02 -2.06
C ARG A 408 12.62 -12.69 -0.58
N TRP A 409 13.80 -12.78 0.05
CA TRP A 409 14.00 -12.61 1.50
C TRP A 409 13.39 -13.72 2.38
N LYS A 410 12.94 -14.83 1.79
CA LYS A 410 12.36 -15.95 2.55
C LYS A 410 13.25 -16.42 3.70
N MET A 411 14.52 -16.73 3.41
CA MET A 411 15.45 -17.22 4.43
C MET A 411 15.71 -16.17 5.52
N ASN A 412 15.87 -14.90 5.13
CA ASN A 412 16.04 -13.79 6.06
C ASN A 412 14.85 -13.67 7.00
N LEU A 413 13.63 -13.74 6.46
CA LEU A 413 12.41 -13.62 7.26
C LEU A 413 12.23 -14.82 8.18
N GLU A 414 12.41 -16.05 7.69
CA GLU A 414 12.30 -17.26 8.51
C GLU A 414 13.37 -17.35 9.61
N GLU A 415 14.53 -16.72 9.42
CA GLU A 415 15.55 -16.61 10.46
C GLU A 415 15.19 -15.55 11.50
N ALA A 416 14.73 -14.37 11.06
CA ALA A 416 14.34 -13.27 11.95
C ALA A 416 13.02 -13.54 12.69
N LEU A 417 12.13 -14.34 12.10
CA LEU A 417 10.80 -14.63 12.62
C LEU A 417 10.44 -16.13 12.46
N PRO A 418 11.09 -17.04 13.21
CA PRO A 418 10.95 -18.49 13.01
C PRO A 418 9.52 -19.04 13.15
N GLN A 419 8.68 -18.35 13.94
CA GLN A 419 7.27 -18.69 14.17
C GLN A 419 6.45 -18.69 12.85
N ILE A 420 6.93 -18.05 11.79
CA ILE A 420 6.29 -18.06 10.47
C ILE A 420 6.16 -19.47 9.88
N ARG A 421 7.04 -20.41 10.27
CA ARG A 421 6.99 -21.81 9.81
C ARG A 421 5.78 -22.57 10.34
N GLU A 422 5.22 -22.11 11.46
CA GLU A 422 4.05 -22.71 12.10
C GLU A 422 2.79 -21.91 11.78
N THR A 423 2.89 -20.58 11.86
CA THR A 423 1.74 -19.68 11.66
C THR A 423 1.36 -19.53 10.19
N GLY A 424 2.29 -19.63 9.24
CA GLY A 424 2.02 -19.43 7.82
C GLY A 424 1.56 -18.00 7.46
N GLY A 425 0.92 -17.87 6.31
CA GLY A 425 0.35 -16.63 5.82
C GLY A 425 1.38 -15.59 5.37
N THR A 426 0.93 -14.34 5.26
CA THR A 426 1.71 -13.18 4.83
C THR A 426 1.29 -11.91 5.59
N TYR A 427 1.84 -10.76 5.23
CA TYR A 427 1.49 -9.47 5.84
C TYR A 427 0.06 -9.01 5.50
N ALA A 428 -0.55 -8.26 6.40
CA ALA A 428 -1.90 -7.69 6.22
C ALA A 428 -2.03 -6.88 4.93
N GLU A 429 -1.00 -6.11 4.55
CA GLU A 429 -0.92 -5.38 3.28
C GLU A 429 -1.18 -6.30 2.07
N ASN A 430 -0.49 -7.44 2.02
CA ASN A 430 -0.58 -8.38 0.91
C ASN A 430 -1.97 -9.02 0.83
N TYR A 431 -2.57 -9.36 1.98
CA TYR A 431 -3.95 -9.85 2.03
C TYR A 431 -4.93 -8.79 1.52
N GLY A 432 -4.86 -7.57 2.04
CA GLY A 432 -5.76 -6.48 1.66
C GLY A 432 -5.70 -6.18 0.16
N ARG A 433 -4.50 -6.01 -0.39
CA ARG A 433 -4.31 -5.71 -1.82
C ARG A 433 -4.78 -6.84 -2.73
N ALA A 434 -4.55 -8.10 -2.36
CA ALA A 434 -5.04 -9.24 -3.15
C ALA A 434 -6.57 -9.34 -3.14
N ILE A 435 -7.22 -9.11 -1.99
CA ILE A 435 -8.68 -9.06 -1.88
C ILE A 435 -9.23 -7.95 -2.78
N SER A 436 -8.72 -6.72 -2.66
CA SER A 436 -9.14 -5.57 -3.46
C SER A 436 -8.98 -5.84 -4.97
N PHE A 437 -7.82 -6.36 -5.38
CA PHE A 437 -7.58 -6.71 -6.79
C PHE A 437 -8.63 -7.71 -7.32
N PHE A 438 -8.91 -8.80 -6.60
CA PHE A 438 -9.86 -9.79 -7.10
C PHE A 438 -11.30 -9.26 -7.17
N LEU A 439 -11.67 -8.31 -6.30
CA LEU A 439 -12.96 -7.61 -6.40
C LEU A 439 -13.03 -6.72 -7.64
N GLU A 440 -11.98 -5.92 -7.88
CA GLU A 440 -11.88 -5.07 -9.07
C GLU A 440 -11.88 -5.92 -10.35
N ALA A 441 -11.11 -7.02 -10.37
CA ALA A 441 -11.02 -7.95 -11.49
C ALA A 441 -12.36 -8.65 -11.76
N ALA A 442 -13.12 -9.02 -10.72
CA ALA A 442 -14.46 -9.58 -10.87
C ALA A 442 -15.40 -8.62 -11.60
N LEU A 443 -15.34 -7.32 -11.29
CA LEU A 443 -16.13 -6.29 -11.96
C LEU A 443 -15.67 -6.04 -13.40
N VAL A 444 -14.36 -5.92 -13.62
CA VAL A 444 -13.78 -5.62 -14.95
C VAL A 444 -14.02 -6.75 -15.95
N LEU A 445 -13.91 -8.00 -15.49
CA LEU A 445 -14.02 -9.20 -16.32
C LEU A 445 -15.42 -9.81 -16.33
N ASP A 446 -16.34 -9.31 -15.50
CA ASP A 446 -17.67 -9.87 -15.27
C ASP A 446 -17.61 -11.37 -14.88
N ARG A 447 -16.75 -11.69 -13.90
CA ARG A 447 -16.41 -13.05 -13.45
C ARG A 447 -16.56 -13.20 -11.94
N ASN A 448 -17.73 -13.66 -11.50
CA ASN A 448 -18.04 -13.81 -10.07
C ASN A 448 -17.16 -14.85 -9.35
N GLU A 449 -16.52 -15.77 -10.06
CA GLU A 449 -15.54 -16.70 -9.49
C GLU A 449 -14.34 -15.98 -8.88
N LEU A 450 -13.96 -14.80 -9.38
CA LEU A 450 -12.86 -13.99 -8.83
C LEU A 450 -13.24 -13.39 -7.48
N ARG A 451 -14.49 -12.95 -7.32
CA ARG A 451 -15.04 -12.54 -6.01
C ARG A 451 -14.95 -13.69 -5.00
N VAL A 452 -15.27 -14.92 -5.39
CA VAL A 452 -15.15 -16.10 -4.50
C VAL A 452 -13.70 -16.33 -4.07
N LYS A 453 -12.72 -15.98 -4.91
CA LYS A 453 -11.30 -15.99 -4.50
C LYS A 453 -10.99 -14.91 -3.47
N ALA A 454 -11.49 -13.69 -3.65
CA ALA A 454 -11.38 -12.62 -2.66
C ALA A 454 -11.96 -13.07 -1.29
N GLU A 455 -13.13 -13.72 -1.28
CA GLU A 455 -13.73 -14.29 -0.06
C GLU A 455 -12.87 -15.40 0.58
N GLY A 456 -12.19 -16.21 -0.24
CA GLY A 456 -11.25 -17.23 0.25
C GLY A 456 -10.03 -16.63 0.94
N ILE A 457 -9.42 -15.61 0.31
CA ILE A 457 -8.28 -14.89 0.86
C ILE A 457 -8.68 -14.12 2.12
N ALA A 458 -9.87 -13.52 2.15
CA ALA A 458 -10.39 -12.83 3.33
C ALA A 458 -10.59 -13.77 4.52
N ARG A 459 -11.14 -14.97 4.31
CA ARG A 459 -11.26 -15.98 5.37
C ARG A 459 -9.90 -16.37 5.94
N GLU A 460 -8.93 -16.65 5.07
CA GLU A 460 -7.57 -16.95 5.50
C GLU A 460 -6.96 -15.77 6.30
N ALA A 461 -7.07 -14.54 5.80
CA ALA A 461 -6.59 -13.35 6.50
C ALA A 461 -7.21 -13.22 7.91
N ILE A 462 -8.53 -13.44 8.04
CA ILE A 462 -9.23 -13.38 9.32
C ILE A 462 -8.73 -14.49 10.24
N ASP A 463 -8.62 -15.72 9.76
CA ASP A 463 -8.17 -16.87 10.55
C ASP A 463 -6.74 -16.68 11.08
N HIS A 464 -5.86 -16.04 10.30
CA HIS A 464 -4.46 -15.80 10.66
C HIS A 464 -4.22 -14.52 11.48
N LEU A 465 -4.97 -13.46 11.21
CA LEU A 465 -4.62 -12.11 11.68
C LEU A 465 -5.62 -11.51 12.67
N HIS A 466 -6.88 -11.97 12.72
CA HIS A 466 -7.85 -11.41 13.65
C HIS A 466 -7.69 -12.02 15.05
N ARG A 467 -7.67 -11.14 16.07
CA ARG A 467 -7.59 -11.51 17.48
C ARG A 467 -8.95 -11.31 18.13
N GLU A 468 -9.62 -12.39 18.52
CA GLU A 468 -10.95 -12.31 19.15
C GLU A 468 -10.95 -11.61 20.51
N ASP A 469 -9.85 -11.72 21.25
CA ASP A 469 -9.67 -11.18 22.60
C ASP A 469 -9.52 -9.66 22.62
N SER A 470 -8.77 -9.10 21.67
CA SER A 470 -8.58 -7.65 21.53
C SER A 470 -9.49 -7.00 20.49
N GLY A 471 -10.02 -7.78 19.55
CA GLY A 471 -10.71 -7.28 18.36
C GLY A 471 -9.76 -6.71 17.29
N LEU A 472 -8.44 -6.70 17.53
CA LEU A 472 -7.46 -6.16 16.58
C LEU A 472 -7.15 -7.14 15.45
N PHE A 473 -6.70 -6.58 14.33
CA PHE A 473 -5.97 -7.33 13.31
C PHE A 473 -4.47 -7.14 13.49
N LEU A 474 -3.71 -8.23 13.34
CA LEU A 474 -2.25 -8.23 13.38
C LEU A 474 -1.67 -7.83 12.03
N GLY A 475 -0.49 -7.19 12.05
CA GLY A 475 0.30 -6.94 10.84
C GLY A 475 0.83 -8.23 10.19
N HIS A 476 1.20 -9.19 11.04
CA HIS A 476 1.55 -10.55 10.64
C HIS A 476 1.23 -11.52 11.79
N ALA A 477 0.76 -12.73 11.47
CA ALA A 477 0.39 -13.77 12.44
C ALA A 477 1.51 -14.18 13.42
N ALA A 478 2.77 -13.87 13.10
CA ALA A 478 3.94 -14.25 13.89
C ALA A 478 4.48 -13.12 14.80
N LYS A 479 3.94 -11.89 14.70
CA LYS A 479 4.46 -10.71 15.44
C LYS A 479 3.64 -10.36 16.69
N GLY A 480 2.37 -10.77 16.76
CA GLY A 480 1.50 -10.43 17.89
C GLY A 480 1.17 -8.93 18.02
N THR A 481 1.53 -8.12 17.03
CA THR A 481 1.31 -6.67 17.00
C THR A 481 0.37 -6.26 15.88
N TYR A 482 -0.47 -5.27 16.16
CA TYR A 482 -1.02 -4.38 15.12
C TYR A 482 0.12 -3.47 14.66
N GLU A 483 0.35 -3.39 13.35
CA GLU A 483 1.35 -2.48 12.77
C GLU A 483 0.79 -1.81 11.52
N ALA A 484 0.71 -0.47 11.54
CA ALA A 484 0.26 0.33 10.39
C ALA A 484 1.12 0.05 9.15
N THR A 485 2.45 -0.02 9.33
CA THR A 485 3.44 -0.30 8.28
C THR A 485 3.31 -1.70 7.68
N ASP A 486 2.75 -2.66 8.41
CA ASP A 486 2.44 -3.99 7.86
C ASP A 486 1.13 -4.02 7.06
N GLY A 487 0.47 -2.87 6.93
CA GLY A 487 -0.70 -2.64 6.07
C GLY A 487 -2.01 -3.17 6.65
N VAL A 488 -2.17 -3.12 7.98
CA VAL A 488 -3.46 -3.48 8.61
C VAL A 488 -4.60 -2.61 8.07
N GLY A 489 -4.35 -1.31 7.84
CA GLY A 489 -5.31 -0.41 7.19
C GLY A 489 -5.77 -0.93 5.83
N CYS A 490 -4.85 -1.39 4.98
CA CYS A 490 -5.17 -1.97 3.66
C CYS A 490 -6.12 -3.17 3.79
N LEU A 491 -5.90 -4.06 4.76
CA LEU A 491 -6.75 -5.22 5.00
C LEU A 491 -8.15 -4.80 5.48
N LEU A 492 -8.23 -3.91 6.48
CA LEU A 492 -9.51 -3.44 7.01
C LEU A 492 -10.36 -2.79 5.91
N TYR A 493 -9.75 -1.95 5.07
CA TYR A 493 -10.42 -1.33 3.93
C TYR A 493 -10.93 -2.38 2.94
N ALA A 494 -10.08 -3.35 2.56
CA ALA A 494 -10.46 -4.42 1.63
C ALA A 494 -11.62 -5.29 2.15
N LEU A 495 -11.69 -5.54 3.46
CA LEU A 495 -12.82 -6.27 4.06
C LEU A 495 -14.13 -5.46 3.95
N LEU A 496 -14.09 -4.14 4.06
CA LEU A 496 -15.26 -3.29 3.82
C LEU A 496 -15.63 -3.21 2.33
N GLN A 497 -14.65 -3.23 1.43
CA GLN A 497 -14.91 -3.35 -0.01
C GLN A 497 -15.63 -4.66 -0.33
N LEU A 498 -15.17 -5.77 0.28
CA LEU A 498 -15.80 -7.08 0.12
C LEU A 498 -17.24 -7.11 0.66
N ASP A 499 -17.48 -6.49 1.82
CA ASP A 499 -18.82 -6.30 2.40
C ASP A 499 -19.74 -5.46 1.50
N SER A 500 -19.17 -4.48 0.78
CA SER A 500 -19.91 -3.53 -0.06
C SER A 500 -20.07 -3.98 -1.51
N TYR A 501 -19.47 -5.11 -1.91
CA TYR A 501 -19.51 -5.60 -3.28
C TYR A 501 -20.96 -5.75 -3.79
N PRO A 502 -21.31 -5.23 -4.99
CA PRO A 502 -20.40 -4.74 -6.04
C PRO A 502 -19.97 -3.27 -5.95
N GLU A 503 -20.48 -2.50 -4.98
CA GLU A 503 -20.16 -1.08 -4.79
C GLU A 503 -18.88 -0.93 -3.93
N ILE A 504 -17.74 -1.30 -4.50
CA ILE A 504 -16.47 -1.43 -3.75
C ILE A 504 -15.76 -0.10 -3.45
N GLY A 505 -16.30 1.04 -3.87
CA GLY A 505 -15.71 2.36 -3.63
C GLY A 505 -14.39 2.61 -4.39
N PRO A 506 -13.59 3.60 -3.97
CA PRO A 506 -12.28 3.90 -4.53
C PRO A 506 -11.28 2.73 -4.45
N PRO A 507 -10.23 2.72 -5.29
CA PRO A 507 -9.15 1.74 -5.22
C PRO A 507 -8.40 1.77 -3.87
N ASN A 508 -7.86 0.61 -3.48
CA ASN A 508 -7.05 0.44 -2.28
C ASN A 508 -5.54 0.51 -2.61
N PHE A 509 -5.08 1.69 -3.06
CA PHE A 509 -3.67 1.94 -3.39
C PHE A 509 -2.84 2.33 -2.19
#